data_AF-A0A6A4GI50-F1
#
_entry.id   AF-A0A6A4GI50-F1
#
_cell.length_a   1.000
_cell.length_b   1.000
_cell.length_c   1.000
_cell.angle_alpha   90.00
_cell.angle_beta   90.00
_cell.angle_gamma   90.00
#
_symmetry.space_group_name_H-M   'P 1'
#
loop_
_entity.id
_entity.type
_entity.pdbx_description
1 polymer ?
#
loop_
_entity_poly.entity_id
_entity_poly.type
_entity_poly.pdbx_seq_one_letter_code
_entity_poly.pdbx_strand_id
1 'polypeptide(L)'
;MDAYKSLLGEGRPEGALWTTTLNDWTELERYYSFKNPSAFFGAKGRPEAIKWWSQNAKPSSRRPPDIILGNADSFGLGWWIWWSAVNPEWRERDALTGRIIVGGADGDGDWSKFERPGQCGLLTILYCLFWWWGMIVTDEQRSLWTSALKDVAWVVTELVAENKYVSISYL
;
A
#
# COMPACT_ATOMS: atom_id res chain seq x y z
N MET A 1 -6.05 -9.92 12.42
CA MET A 1 -4.91 -9.91 13.38
C MET A 1 -3.66 -10.58 12.80
N ASP A 2 -3.80 -11.55 11.89
CA ASP A 2 -2.65 -12.29 11.33
C ASP A 2 -1.80 -11.48 10.35
N ALA A 3 -2.43 -10.65 9.52
CA ALA A 3 -1.71 -9.80 8.56
C ALA A 3 -0.78 -8.77 9.22
N TYR A 4 -1.25 -8.09 10.27
CA TYR A 4 -0.43 -7.14 11.05
C TYR A 4 0.81 -7.82 11.65
N LYS A 5 0.62 -8.97 12.29
CA LYS A 5 1.75 -9.76 12.84
C LYS A 5 2.71 -10.20 11.75
N SER A 6 2.21 -10.60 10.58
CA SER A 6 3.01 -10.97 9.43
C SER A 6 3.87 -9.82 8.90
N LEU A 7 3.32 -8.60 8.82
CA LEU A 7 4.02 -7.40 8.31
C LEU A 7 4.99 -6.79 9.33
N LEU A 8 4.84 -7.12 10.60
CA LEU A 8 5.80 -6.81 11.68
C LEU A 8 6.78 -7.94 11.97
N GLY A 9 6.73 -9.03 11.19
CA GLY A 9 7.60 -10.18 11.37
C GLY A 9 9.05 -9.91 10.98
N GLU A 10 9.81 -11.00 10.89
CA GLU A 10 11.20 -10.98 10.42
C GLU A 10 11.32 -10.36 9.02
N GLY A 11 12.39 -9.59 8.79
CA GLY A 11 12.62 -8.91 7.51
C GLY A 11 11.78 -7.67 7.28
N ARG A 12 11.08 -7.14 8.30
CA ARG A 12 10.36 -5.87 8.19
C ARG A 12 11.29 -4.69 7.88
N PRO A 13 10.76 -3.63 7.23
CA PRO A 13 11.48 -2.37 7.09
C PRO A 13 11.96 -1.76 8.40
N GLU A 14 13.14 -1.14 8.33
CA GLU A 14 13.71 -0.39 9.44
C GLU A 14 13.03 0.97 9.63
N GLY A 15 13.04 1.46 10.87
CA GLY A 15 12.50 2.77 11.23
C GLY A 15 11.05 2.77 11.70
N ALA A 16 10.65 3.87 12.34
CA ALA A 16 9.34 4.00 12.95
C ALA A 16 8.21 4.15 11.93
N LEU A 17 8.47 4.77 10.77
CA LEU A 17 7.45 5.10 9.78
C LEU A 17 6.64 3.87 9.34
N TRP A 18 7.31 2.75 9.05
CA TRP A 18 6.62 1.50 8.69
C TRP A 18 5.65 1.04 9.77
N THR A 19 6.10 1.02 11.02
CA THR A 19 5.28 0.58 12.16
C THR A 19 4.11 1.52 12.38
N THR A 20 4.33 2.84 12.30
CA THR A 20 3.26 3.85 12.40
C THR A 20 2.23 3.67 11.28
N THR A 21 2.66 3.50 10.03
CA THR A 21 1.74 3.27 8.91
C THR A 21 0.90 2.01 9.10
N LEU A 22 1.48 0.92 9.66
CA LEU A 22 0.71 -0.29 9.99
C LEU A 22 -0.29 -0.08 11.12
N ASN A 23 0.04 0.77 12.10
CA ASN A 23 -0.89 1.13 13.17
C ASN A 23 -2.07 1.93 12.60
N ASP A 24 -1.80 2.94 11.79
CA ASP A 24 -2.85 3.77 11.17
C ASP A 24 -3.72 2.93 10.22
N TRP A 25 -3.12 2.04 9.43
CA TRP A 25 -3.89 1.09 8.61
C TRP A 25 -4.76 0.17 9.46
N THR A 26 -4.25 -0.31 10.60
CA THR A 26 -5.05 -1.14 11.50
C THR A 26 -6.20 -0.36 12.12
N GLU A 27 -6.01 0.93 12.41
CA GLU A 27 -7.07 1.83 12.86
C GLU A 27 -8.14 2.01 11.76
N LEU A 28 -7.73 2.24 10.51
CA LEU A 28 -8.62 2.31 9.36
C LEU A 28 -9.44 1.04 9.18
N GLU A 29 -8.82 -0.14 9.28
CA GLU A 29 -9.54 -1.43 9.21
C GLU A 29 -10.54 -1.61 10.37
N ARG A 30 -10.25 -1.07 11.56
CA ARG A 30 -11.22 -1.07 12.67
C ARG A 30 -12.44 -0.21 12.34
N TYR A 31 -12.27 0.96 11.72
CA TYR A 31 -13.40 1.76 11.24
C TYR A 31 -14.27 0.97 10.27
N TYR A 32 -13.65 0.22 9.37
CA TYR A 32 -14.37 -0.65 8.44
C TYR A 32 -14.89 -1.96 9.07
N SER A 33 -14.77 -2.14 10.39
CA SER A 33 -15.15 -3.37 11.10
C SER A 33 -14.51 -4.63 10.50
N PHE A 34 -13.32 -4.49 9.92
CA PHE A 34 -12.58 -5.55 9.23
C PHE A 34 -13.38 -6.25 8.12
N LYS A 35 -14.27 -5.53 7.44
CA LYS A 35 -14.97 -6.03 6.23
C LYS A 35 -13.93 -6.50 5.20
N ASN A 36 -14.22 -7.58 4.49
CA ASN A 36 -13.29 -8.17 3.53
C ASN A 36 -13.96 -8.44 2.17
N PRO A 37 -14.35 -7.40 1.42
CA PRO A 37 -14.88 -7.54 0.07
C PRO A 37 -13.85 -8.15 -0.88
N SER A 38 -14.33 -8.79 -1.96
CA SER A 38 -13.49 -9.49 -2.93
C SER A 38 -12.93 -8.61 -4.06
N ALA A 39 -13.30 -7.33 -4.11
CA ALA A 39 -12.97 -6.43 -5.22
C ALA A 39 -11.63 -5.71 -5.01
N PHE A 40 -10.57 -6.22 -5.65
CA PHE A 40 -9.25 -5.59 -5.68
C PHE A 40 -9.25 -4.19 -6.31
N PHE A 41 -8.24 -3.38 -5.95
CA PHE A 41 -7.83 -2.23 -6.75
C PHE A 41 -7.62 -2.60 -8.23
N GLY A 42 -7.66 -1.59 -9.11
CA GLY A 42 -7.47 -1.75 -10.55
C GLY A 42 -6.19 -2.53 -10.89
N ALA A 43 -6.23 -3.31 -11.96
CA ALA A 43 -5.15 -4.23 -12.32
C ALA A 43 -3.99 -3.59 -13.10
N LYS A 44 -4.12 -2.35 -13.58
CA LYS A 44 -3.10 -1.68 -14.40
C LYS A 44 -1.79 -1.56 -13.62
N GLY A 45 -0.73 -2.20 -14.11
CA GLY A 45 0.59 -2.20 -13.47
C GLY A 45 0.71 -3.09 -12.23
N ARG A 46 -0.38 -3.74 -11.78
CA ARG A 46 -0.38 -4.54 -10.55
C ARG A 46 0.69 -5.66 -10.64
N PRO A 47 1.62 -5.76 -9.69
CA PRO A 47 2.65 -6.80 -9.71
C PRO A 47 2.04 -8.20 -9.76
N GLU A 48 2.61 -9.10 -10.59
CA GLU A 48 2.16 -10.51 -10.70
C GLU A 48 2.23 -11.24 -9.35
N ALA A 49 3.15 -10.81 -8.48
CA ALA A 49 3.26 -11.18 -7.08
C ALA A 49 1.92 -11.13 -6.32
N ILE A 50 1.07 -10.13 -6.57
CA ILE A 50 -0.25 -10.02 -5.94
C ILE A 50 -1.23 -11.06 -6.47
N LYS A 51 -1.21 -11.31 -7.79
CA LYS A 51 -2.04 -12.35 -8.39
C LYS A 51 -1.65 -13.72 -7.83
N TRP A 52 -0.36 -14.04 -7.82
CA TRP A 52 0.14 -15.26 -7.22
C TRP A 52 -0.26 -15.36 -5.74
N TRP A 53 -0.03 -14.32 -4.95
CA TRP A 53 -0.37 -14.31 -3.53
C TRP A 53 -1.87 -14.54 -3.30
N SER A 54 -2.75 -13.83 -4.01
CA SER A 54 -4.20 -13.98 -3.87
C SER A 54 -4.71 -15.41 -4.14
N GLN A 55 -4.03 -16.14 -5.03
CA GLN A 55 -4.39 -17.51 -5.39
C GLN A 55 -3.81 -18.54 -4.41
N ASN A 56 -2.69 -18.22 -3.75
CA ASN A 56 -1.87 -19.20 -3.03
C ASN A 56 -1.76 -18.96 -1.51
N ALA A 57 -2.21 -17.82 -0.99
CA ALA A 57 -1.88 -17.38 0.38
C ALA A 57 -2.75 -17.95 1.53
N LYS A 58 -3.63 -18.92 1.31
CA LYS A 58 -4.34 -19.59 2.42
C LYS A 58 -3.45 -20.67 3.05
N PRO A 59 -3.19 -20.71 4.39
CA PRO A 59 -3.63 -19.83 5.47
C PRO A 59 -2.51 -19.00 6.16
N SER A 60 -1.32 -18.86 5.60
CA SER A 60 -0.32 -17.92 6.14
C SER A 60 0.71 -17.48 5.09
N SER A 61 0.58 -16.22 4.69
CA SER A 61 1.67 -15.31 4.31
C SER A 61 2.85 -15.90 3.54
N ARG A 62 2.58 -16.63 2.46
CA ARG A 62 3.67 -17.04 1.57
C ARG A 62 4.13 -15.81 0.79
N ARG A 63 5.34 -15.33 1.11
CA ARG A 63 6.09 -14.46 0.21
C ARG A 63 6.11 -15.14 -1.17
N PRO A 64 5.74 -14.45 -2.26
CA PRO A 64 5.85 -15.01 -3.59
C PRO A 64 7.30 -15.47 -3.87
N PRO A 65 7.51 -16.59 -4.59
CA PRO A 65 8.84 -17.04 -4.95
C PRO A 65 9.63 -15.96 -5.70
N ASP A 66 10.97 -15.96 -5.59
CA ASP A 66 11.80 -14.92 -6.22
C ASP A 66 11.63 -14.87 -7.75
N ILE A 67 11.32 -16.00 -8.40
CA ILE A 67 10.99 -16.04 -9.83
C ILE A 67 9.72 -15.22 -10.19
N ILE A 68 8.79 -15.08 -9.24
CA ILE A 68 7.57 -14.27 -9.38
C ILE A 68 7.83 -12.81 -8.99
N LEU A 69 8.67 -12.57 -7.99
CA LEU A 69 9.03 -11.21 -7.55
C LEU A 69 9.95 -10.51 -8.56
N GLY A 70 10.89 -11.23 -9.18
CA GLY A 70 11.89 -10.65 -10.07
C GLY A 70 12.99 -9.92 -9.32
N ASN A 71 13.42 -8.76 -9.83
CA ASN A 71 14.41 -7.89 -9.18
C ASN A 71 13.76 -6.61 -8.62
N ALA A 72 14.45 -5.92 -7.71
CA ALA A 72 13.94 -4.74 -7.03
C ALA A 72 13.60 -3.57 -7.96
N ASP A 73 14.33 -3.37 -9.06
CA ASP A 73 14.10 -2.25 -9.98
C ASP A 73 12.82 -2.48 -10.78
N SER A 74 12.68 -3.65 -11.40
CA SER A 74 11.48 -4.05 -12.15
C SER A 74 10.24 -4.05 -11.24
N PHE A 75 10.38 -4.59 -10.04
CA PHE A 75 9.28 -4.64 -9.06
C PHE A 75 8.87 -3.22 -8.65
N GLY A 76 9.84 -2.37 -8.32
CA GLY A 76 9.60 -0.98 -7.94
C GLY A 76 8.94 -0.15 -9.02
N LEU A 77 9.38 -0.29 -10.27
CA LEU A 77 8.76 0.36 -11.43
C LEU A 77 7.31 -0.08 -11.62
N GLY A 78 7.05 -1.39 -11.59
CA GLY A 78 5.70 -1.94 -11.67
C GLY A 78 4.81 -1.44 -10.54
N TRP A 79 5.34 -1.41 -9.31
CA TRP A 79 4.63 -0.90 -8.15
C TRP A 79 4.26 0.57 -8.31
N TRP A 80 5.16 1.44 -8.78
CA TRP A 80 4.85 2.86 -8.99
C TRP A 80 3.81 3.10 -10.09
N ILE A 81 3.83 2.31 -11.17
CA ILE A 81 2.79 2.35 -12.20
C ILE A 81 1.44 1.98 -11.58
N TRP A 82 1.41 0.89 -10.80
CA TRP A 82 0.19 0.45 -10.15
C TRP A 82 -0.34 1.46 -9.15
N TRP A 83 0.51 1.89 -8.22
CA TRP A 83 0.16 2.86 -7.21
C TRP A 83 -0.39 4.15 -7.85
N SER A 84 0.25 4.62 -8.90
CA SER A 84 -0.25 5.77 -9.66
C SER A 84 -1.62 5.50 -10.27
N ALA A 85 -1.89 4.31 -10.81
CA ALA A 85 -3.20 3.96 -11.36
C ALA A 85 -4.30 3.77 -10.31
N VAL A 86 -3.95 3.35 -9.08
CA VAL A 86 -4.90 3.18 -7.96
C VAL A 86 -5.34 4.52 -7.40
N ASN A 87 -4.44 5.50 -7.38
CA ASN A 87 -4.71 6.80 -6.80
C ASN A 87 -5.76 7.60 -7.58
N PRO A 88 -6.56 8.45 -6.90
CA PRO A 88 -7.49 9.38 -7.52
C PRO A 88 -6.87 10.28 -8.58
N GLU A 89 -7.74 10.85 -9.43
CA GLU A 89 -7.33 11.72 -10.54
C GLU A 89 -6.88 13.10 -10.05
N TRP A 90 -7.43 13.57 -8.93
CA TRP A 90 -7.08 14.85 -8.33
C TRP A 90 -5.66 14.89 -7.75
N ARG A 91 -5.02 13.73 -7.53
CA ARG A 91 -3.64 13.68 -7.05
C ARG A 91 -2.65 14.14 -8.12
N GLU A 92 -1.74 15.03 -7.72
CA GLU A 92 -0.69 15.56 -8.60
C GLU A 92 0.21 14.45 -9.15
N ARG A 93 0.55 14.57 -10.45
CA ARG A 93 1.37 13.61 -11.19
C ARG A 93 2.45 14.32 -11.97
N ASP A 94 3.60 13.69 -12.03
CA ASP A 94 4.68 14.08 -12.91
C ASP A 94 4.20 14.00 -14.38
N ALA A 95 4.33 15.09 -15.11
CA ALA A 95 3.78 15.22 -16.45
C ALA A 95 4.43 14.28 -17.48
N LEU A 96 5.69 13.87 -17.25
CA LEU A 96 6.42 13.01 -18.17
C LEU A 96 6.15 11.52 -17.91
N THR A 97 6.12 11.13 -16.65
CA THR A 97 6.05 9.72 -16.22
C THR A 97 4.66 9.29 -15.79
N GLY A 98 3.76 10.24 -15.50
CA GLY A 98 2.44 9.99 -14.93
C GLY A 98 2.45 9.48 -13.49
N ARG A 99 3.63 9.48 -12.85
CA ARG A 99 3.82 9.02 -11.47
C ARG A 99 3.28 10.04 -10.49
N ILE A 100 2.67 9.55 -9.41
CA ILE A 100 2.26 10.40 -8.28
C ILE A 100 3.45 11.19 -7.72
N ILE A 101 3.25 12.50 -7.52
CA ILE A 101 4.19 13.36 -6.81
C ILE A 101 3.91 13.24 -5.30
N VAL A 102 4.91 12.79 -4.55
CA VAL A 102 4.80 12.61 -3.11
C VAL A 102 4.66 13.95 -2.42
N GLY A 103 3.57 14.16 -1.68
CA GLY A 103 3.28 15.42 -0.98
C GLY A 103 2.83 16.57 -1.89
N GLY A 104 2.50 16.30 -3.15
CA GLY A 104 2.03 17.32 -4.12
C GLY A 104 0.57 17.76 -3.96
N ALA A 105 -0.15 17.23 -2.98
CA ALA A 105 -1.57 17.56 -2.76
C ALA A 105 -1.86 17.83 -1.29
N ASP A 106 -2.91 18.62 -1.04
CA ASP A 106 -3.39 19.05 0.27
C ASP A 106 -4.32 18.02 0.96
N GLY A 107 -4.84 17.03 0.22
CA GLY A 107 -5.66 15.95 0.77
C GLY A 107 -7.16 16.17 0.66
N ASP A 108 -7.60 17.32 0.13
CA ASP A 108 -9.01 17.77 0.09
C ASP A 108 -9.85 17.14 -1.04
N GLY A 109 -9.37 16.07 -1.68
CA GLY A 109 -10.06 15.41 -2.77
C GLY A 109 -10.92 14.21 -2.34
N ASP A 110 -11.72 13.68 -3.27
CA ASP A 110 -12.55 12.49 -3.03
C ASP A 110 -11.67 11.22 -2.89
N TRP A 111 -11.69 10.63 -1.70
CA TRP A 111 -10.96 9.42 -1.35
C TRP A 111 -11.75 8.13 -1.51
N SER A 112 -13.01 8.16 -1.97
CA SER A 112 -13.90 7.00 -2.09
C SER A 112 -13.28 5.80 -2.82
N LYS A 113 -12.35 6.03 -3.76
CA LYS A 113 -11.58 4.96 -4.44
C LYS A 113 -10.81 4.03 -3.47
N PHE A 114 -10.45 4.52 -2.29
CA PHE A 114 -9.74 3.80 -1.23
C PHE A 114 -10.66 3.16 -0.18
N GLU A 115 -11.99 3.25 -0.31
CA GLU A 115 -12.97 2.51 0.52
C GLU A 115 -13.00 1.02 0.17
N ARG A 116 -11.85 0.36 0.32
CA ARG A 116 -11.63 -1.06 0.02
C ARG A 116 -11.00 -1.72 1.23
N PRO A 117 -11.79 -2.09 2.25
CA PRO A 117 -11.23 -2.75 3.42
C PRO A 117 -10.73 -4.17 3.09
N GLY A 118 -9.89 -4.71 3.97
CA GLY A 118 -9.44 -6.10 3.92
C GLY A 118 -8.41 -6.41 2.83
N GLN A 119 -8.45 -7.64 2.33
CA GLN A 119 -7.37 -8.24 1.53
C GLN A 119 -7.19 -7.68 0.12
N CYS A 120 -8.12 -6.83 -0.31
CA CYS A 120 -8.22 -6.31 -1.67
C CYS A 120 -7.79 -4.84 -1.78
N GLY A 121 -7.63 -4.16 -0.65
CA GLY A 121 -7.24 -2.75 -0.59
C GLY A 121 -5.81 -2.55 -0.12
N LEU A 122 -5.62 -1.61 0.82
CA LEU A 122 -4.30 -1.14 1.28
C LEU A 122 -3.41 -2.26 1.82
N LEU A 123 -3.98 -3.36 2.32
CA LEU A 123 -3.21 -4.53 2.72
C LEU A 123 -2.31 -5.06 1.59
N THR A 124 -2.81 -5.07 0.35
CA THR A 124 -2.04 -5.52 -0.82
C THR A 124 -0.86 -4.59 -1.12
N ILE A 125 -1.08 -3.29 -0.96
CA ILE A 125 -0.05 -2.26 -1.11
C ILE A 125 1.06 -2.46 -0.09
N LEU A 126 0.69 -2.69 1.18
CA LEU A 126 1.62 -2.95 2.27
C LEU A 126 2.42 -4.24 2.04
N TYR A 127 1.79 -5.33 1.61
CA TYR A 127 2.52 -6.56 1.26
C TYR A 127 3.52 -6.34 0.13
N CYS A 128 3.15 -5.60 -0.92
CA CYS A 128 4.10 -5.26 -1.97
C CYS A 128 5.30 -4.48 -1.44
N LEU A 129 5.09 -3.46 -0.60
CA LEU A 129 6.19 -2.72 0.00
C LEU A 129 7.08 -3.62 0.87
N PHE A 130 6.48 -4.52 1.65
CA PHE A 130 7.22 -5.48 2.47
C PHE A 130 8.07 -6.43 1.61
N TRP A 131 7.54 -6.97 0.51
CA TRP A 131 8.33 -7.83 -0.38
C TRP A 131 9.43 -7.05 -1.09
N TRP A 132 9.12 -5.86 -1.59
CA TRP A 132 10.10 -5.01 -2.25
C TRP A 132 11.26 -4.66 -1.33
N TRP A 133 10.99 -4.34 -0.06
CA TRP A 133 12.03 -4.09 0.93
C TRP A 133 13.05 -5.23 1.02
N GLY A 134 12.57 -6.49 1.06
CA GLY A 134 13.41 -7.68 1.10
C GLY A 134 14.23 -7.95 -0.18
N MET A 135 14.09 -7.12 -1.22
CA MET A 135 14.83 -7.21 -2.48
C MET A 135 15.88 -6.10 -2.65
N ILE A 136 15.87 -5.08 -1.79
CA ILE A 136 16.72 -3.89 -1.91
C ILE A 136 18.17 -4.23 -1.60
N VAL A 137 19.06 -3.86 -2.52
CA VAL A 137 20.52 -4.04 -2.36
C VAL A 137 21.33 -2.76 -2.62
N THR A 138 20.68 -1.67 -3.05
CA THR A 138 21.31 -0.39 -3.36
C THR A 138 20.61 0.77 -2.65
N ASP A 139 21.30 1.90 -2.50
CA ASP A 139 20.74 3.10 -1.87
C ASP A 139 19.70 3.78 -2.77
N GLU A 140 19.83 3.68 -4.09
CA GLU A 140 18.85 4.19 -5.06
C GLU A 140 17.51 3.44 -4.93
N GLN A 141 17.55 2.11 -4.85
CA GLN A 141 16.37 1.29 -4.59
C GLN A 141 15.74 1.62 -3.24
N ARG A 142 16.57 1.80 -2.20
CA ARG A 142 16.13 2.22 -0.87
C ARG A 142 15.42 3.56 -0.91
N SER A 143 16.01 4.57 -1.57
CA SER A 143 15.42 5.90 -1.72
C SER A 143 14.07 5.87 -2.44
N LEU A 144 13.98 5.09 -3.51
CA LEU A 144 12.75 4.92 -4.28
C LEU A 144 11.65 4.24 -3.45
N TRP A 145 12.01 3.21 -2.69
CA TRP A 145 11.11 2.53 -1.76
C TRP A 145 10.69 3.43 -0.60
N THR A 146 11.61 4.20 -0.02
CA THR A 146 11.29 5.15 1.07
C THR A 146 10.31 6.22 0.60
N SER A 147 10.45 6.71 -0.63
CA SER A 147 9.48 7.62 -1.23
C SER A 147 8.09 6.98 -1.36
N ALA A 148 8.03 5.69 -1.70
CA ALA A 148 6.78 4.95 -1.80
C ALA A 148 6.12 4.80 -0.43
N LEU A 149 6.89 4.42 0.60
CA LEU A 149 6.38 4.32 1.97
C LEU A 149 5.86 5.66 2.48
N LYS A 150 6.58 6.77 2.24
CA LYS A 150 6.13 8.11 2.65
C LYS A 150 4.78 8.47 2.04
N ASP A 151 4.59 8.16 0.77
CA ASP A 151 3.33 8.44 0.09
C ASP A 151 2.18 7.58 0.60
N VAL A 152 2.41 6.28 0.79
CA VAL A 152 1.41 5.37 1.38
C VAL A 152 1.07 5.78 2.81
N ALA A 153 2.07 6.14 3.61
CA ALA A 153 1.86 6.61 4.98
C ALA A 153 0.94 7.83 5.01
N TRP A 154 1.22 8.82 4.16
CA TRP A 154 0.38 10.01 4.02
C TRP A 154 -1.06 9.64 3.64
N VAL A 155 -1.27 8.83 2.59
CA VAL A 155 -2.62 8.40 2.18
C VAL A 155 -3.36 7.70 3.33
N VAL A 156 -2.70 6.81 4.08
CA VAL A 156 -3.33 6.11 5.22
C VAL A 156 -3.72 7.11 6.31
N THR A 157 -2.87 8.09 6.61
CA THR A 157 -3.16 9.13 7.61
C THR A 157 -4.36 9.99 7.19
N GLU A 158 -4.45 10.41 5.92
CA GLU A 158 -5.59 11.17 5.40
C GLU A 158 -6.90 10.38 5.52
N LEU A 159 -6.90 9.11 5.14
CA LEU A 159 -8.07 8.23 5.23
C LEU A 159 -8.54 8.03 6.69
N VAL A 160 -7.60 7.90 7.63
CA VAL A 160 -7.93 7.81 9.06
C VAL A 160 -8.54 9.12 9.56
N ALA A 161 -8.01 10.28 9.13
CA ALA A 161 -8.54 11.58 9.50
C ALA A 161 -9.97 11.77 8.97
N GLU A 162 -10.21 11.49 7.68
CA GLU A 162 -11.53 11.58 7.05
C GLU A 162 -12.58 10.71 7.76
N ASN A 163 -12.24 9.44 8.06
CA ASN A 163 -13.15 8.53 8.76
C ASN A 163 -13.44 8.97 10.21
N LYS A 164 -12.49 9.64 10.88
CA LYS A 164 -12.72 10.27 12.19
C LYS A 164 -13.73 11.43 12.08
N TYR A 165 -13.58 12.31 11.10
CA TYR A 165 -14.51 13.43 10.89
C TYR A 165 -15.92 12.96 10.57
N VAL A 166 -16.05 11.98 9.67
CA VAL A 166 -17.33 11.36 9.34
C VAL A 166 -18.00 10.81 10.60
N SER A 167 -17.28 10.02 11.41
CA SER A 167 -17.82 9.44 12.64
C SER A 167 -18.31 10.46 13.66
N ILE A 168 -17.66 11.62 13.77
CA ILE A 168 -18.05 12.71 14.69
C ILE A 168 -19.27 13.48 14.14
N SER A 169 -19.37 13.66 12.82
CA SER A 169 -20.48 14.41 12.20
C SER A 169 -21.85 13.73 12.27
N TYR A 170 -21.90 12.45 12.62
CA TYR A 170 -23.14 11.66 12.79
C TYR A 170 -23.52 11.40 14.26
N LEU A 171 -22.85 12.07 15.22
CA LEU A 171 -23.20 12.10 16.65
C LEU A 171 -23.89 13.42 17.01
#